data_AF-H3C8Z6-F1
#
_entry.id   AF-H3C8Z6-F1
#
_cell.length_a   1.000
_cell.length_b   1.000
_cell.length_c   1.000
_cell.angle_alpha   90.00
_cell.angle_beta   90.00
_cell.angle_gamma   90.00
#
_symmetry.space_group_name_H-M   'P 1'
#
loop_
_entity.id
_entity.type
_entity.pdbx_description
1 polymer ?
#
loop_
_entity_poly.entity_id
_entity_poly.type
_entity_poly.pdbx_seq_one_letter_code
_entity_poly.pdbx_strand_id
1 'polypeptide(L)'
;LQVTVNDEESDESFESSWSYMQSIQSNALWGHDRRKFHKTVTESRAHRLIILKNKVELAQFQNTAPEYLTLAEGFWRALSSLPTTYDYAAYRQLFQTYGTHYFSEGSLGGEYQALLELTQHALATTSTTSREYERCWRKVKRRFLRKKVKTVCEKLTSSTAASYVTPWSPGTSMRNVPIKVDVVGGNPGLKRFLSILDLENPEENGRKYDDWASSVKDFPQIIEQKVRPLYELVKEVECAGLKKLHMKQALEEYLSAEHPCRCRPCHNNGRPLLLGSQCVCVCRLGTSGAACQSGAAVGEQPGVIHGSWSCWSSW
;
A
#
# COMPACT_ATOMS: atom_id res chain seq x y z
N LEU A 1 -33.13 -16.73 8.04
CA LEU A 1 -31.83 -16.19 7.62
C LEU A 1 -31.19 -15.59 8.86
N GLN A 2 -30.21 -16.28 9.43
CA GLN A 2 -29.41 -15.76 10.53
C GLN A 2 -28.28 -14.96 9.89
N VAL A 3 -28.25 -13.64 10.12
CA VAL A 3 -27.21 -12.76 9.58
C VAL A 3 -26.04 -12.76 10.55
N THR A 4 -24.86 -13.11 10.06
CA THR A 4 -23.60 -13.06 10.81
C THR A 4 -22.81 -11.85 10.34
N VAL A 5 -22.28 -11.07 11.30
CA VAL A 5 -21.45 -9.90 11.03
C VAL A 5 -20.12 -10.11 11.74
N ASN A 6 -19.03 -10.08 10.98
CA ASN A 6 -17.68 -10.23 11.51
C ASN A 6 -16.89 -8.94 11.23
N ASP A 7 -16.43 -8.30 12.31
CA ASP A 7 -15.60 -7.10 12.28
C ASP A 7 -14.15 -7.46 12.62
N GLU A 8 -13.23 -7.16 11.72
CA GLU A 8 -11.79 -7.25 11.92
C GLU A 8 -11.15 -5.87 11.73
N GLU A 9 -10.48 -5.37 12.76
CA GLU A 9 -9.75 -4.10 12.72
C GLU A 9 -8.26 -4.36 12.99
N SER A 10 -7.41 -3.77 12.16
CA SER A 10 -5.96 -3.76 12.39
C SER A 10 -5.42 -2.33 12.24
N ASP A 11 -4.69 -1.87 13.25
CA ASP A 11 -4.07 -0.54 13.29
C ASP A 11 -2.57 -0.67 13.47
N GLU A 12 -1.81 -0.14 12.51
CA GLU A 12 -0.35 -0.07 12.54
C GLU A 12 0.09 1.40 12.58
N SER A 13 0.94 1.74 13.54
CA SER A 13 1.49 3.09 13.68
C SER A 13 3.01 3.08 13.77
N PHE A 14 3.63 4.02 13.06
CA PHE A 14 5.07 4.20 13.00
C PHE A 14 5.41 5.67 13.22
N GLU A 15 6.24 5.95 14.22
CA GLU A 15 6.77 7.29 14.47
C GLU A 15 8.28 7.27 14.35
N SER A 16 8.82 8.24 13.63
CA SER A 16 10.26 8.41 13.43
C SER A 16 10.63 9.87 13.66
N SER A 17 11.72 10.09 14.38
CA SER A 17 12.26 11.41 14.60
C SER A 17 13.78 11.37 14.47
N TRP A 18 14.35 12.33 13.75
CA TRP A 18 15.80 12.51 13.71
C TRP A 18 16.17 13.95 14.00
N SER A 19 17.32 14.13 14.65
CA SER A 19 17.88 15.45 14.94
C SER A 19 19.34 15.47 14.53
N TYR A 20 19.73 16.55 13.85
CA TYR A 20 21.09 16.81 13.41
C TYR A 20 21.56 18.13 13.99
N MET A 21 22.71 18.11 14.68
CA MET A 21 23.36 19.30 15.20
C MET A 21 24.76 19.43 14.61
N GLN A 22 25.01 20.58 13.97
CA GLN A 22 26.31 20.97 13.46
C GLN A 22 26.84 22.16 14.25
N SER A 23 28.03 22.00 14.84
CA SER A 23 28.75 23.08 15.51
C SER A 23 30.08 23.28 14.81
N ILE A 24 30.28 24.44 14.18
CA ILE A 24 31.55 24.81 13.56
C ILE A 24 32.16 25.96 14.36
N GLN A 25 33.40 25.79 14.78
CA GLN A 25 34.18 26.86 15.38
C GLN A 25 35.39 27.16 14.50
N SER A 26 35.52 28.41 14.06
CA SER A 26 36.70 28.88 13.34
C SER A 26 37.39 29.99 14.12
N ASN A 27 38.69 29.85 14.32
CA ASN A 27 39.54 30.88 14.89
C ASN A 27 40.43 31.46 13.77
N ALA A 28 40.57 32.78 13.69
CA ALA A 28 41.49 33.39 12.73
C ALA A 28 42.96 33.09 13.11
N LEU A 29 43.81 32.84 12.11
CA LEU A 29 45.24 32.55 12.28
C LEU A 29 46.04 33.80 12.70
N TRP A 30 45.56 34.98 12.33
CA TRP A 30 46.11 36.29 12.70
C TRP A 30 44.95 37.22 13.11
N GLY A 31 44.91 37.60 14.40
CA GLY A 31 43.82 38.39 15.01
C GLY A 31 42.93 37.54 15.93
N HIS A 32 42.28 38.16 16.92
CA HIS A 32 41.40 37.46 17.87
C HIS A 32 39.91 37.52 17.41
N ASP A 33 39.64 37.11 16.17
CA ASP A 33 38.26 36.88 15.67
C ASP A 33 37.93 35.38 15.83
N ARG A 34 36.94 35.08 16.68
CA ARG A 34 36.42 33.73 16.92
C ARG A 34 34.98 33.67 16.43
N ARG A 35 34.69 32.79 15.47
CA ARG A 35 33.33 32.55 14.99
C ARG A 35 32.85 31.19 15.45
N LYS A 36 31.66 31.14 16.04
CA LYS A 36 30.95 29.90 16.37
C LYS A 36 29.65 29.88 15.57
N PHE A 37 29.41 28.78 14.89
CA PHE A 37 28.20 28.54 14.13
C PHE A 37 27.55 27.28 14.68
N HIS A 38 26.31 27.41 15.14
CA HIS A 38 25.47 26.31 15.57
C HIS A 38 24.29 26.19 14.63
N LYS A 39 24.04 25.00 14.09
CA LYS A 39 22.85 24.68 13.31
C LYS A 39 22.25 23.40 13.84
N THR A 40 20.96 23.43 14.14
CA THR A 40 20.16 22.32 14.65
C THR A 40 18.98 22.12 13.70
N VAL A 41 18.82 20.92 13.19
CA VAL A 41 17.72 20.51 12.31
C VAL A 41 17.05 19.32 12.96
N THR A 42 15.74 19.40 13.17
CA THR A 42 14.91 18.32 13.69
C THR A 42 13.80 18.02 12.71
N GLU A 43 13.66 16.77 12.30
CA GLU A 43 12.56 16.28 11.48
C GLU A 43 11.84 15.17 12.24
N SER A 44 10.51 15.25 12.31
CA SER A 44 9.66 14.16 12.78
C SER A 44 8.64 13.78 11.72
N ARG A 45 8.45 12.47 11.55
CA ARG A 45 7.46 11.87 10.66
C ARG A 45 6.69 10.81 11.42
N ALA A 46 5.37 10.93 11.44
CA ALA A 46 4.47 9.92 11.97
C ALA A 46 3.56 9.41 10.85
N HIS A 47 3.47 8.09 10.71
CA HIS A 47 2.63 7.40 9.74
C HIS A 47 1.72 6.45 10.52
N ARG A 48 0.42 6.48 10.23
CA ARG A 48 -0.56 5.56 10.80
C ARG A 48 -1.41 4.96 9.68
N LEU A 49 -1.56 3.65 9.69
CA LEU A 49 -2.28 2.87 8.71
C LEU A 49 -3.34 2.04 9.44
N ILE A 50 -4.61 2.25 9.08
CA ILE A 50 -5.74 1.53 9.66
C ILE A 50 -6.42 0.75 8.55
N ILE A 51 -6.55 -0.56 8.75
CA ILE A 51 -7.32 -1.44 7.88
C ILE A 51 -8.55 -1.89 8.65
N LEU A 52 -9.71 -1.59 8.09
CA LEU A 52 -11.00 -2.04 8.59
C LEU A 52 -11.53 -3.08 7.62
N LYS A 53 -11.92 -4.24 8.13
CA LYS A 53 -12.58 -5.29 7.37
C LYS A 53 -13.87 -5.63 8.07
N ASN A 54 -14.96 -5.56 7.33
CA ASN A 54 -16.24 -6.05 7.79
C ASN A 54 -16.82 -7.03 6.77
N LYS A 55 -17.49 -8.06 7.28
CA LYS A 55 -18.25 -9.00 6.47
C LYS A 55 -19.68 -9.08 6.98
N VAL A 56 -20.63 -8.99 6.06
CA VAL A 56 -22.05 -9.26 6.29
C VAL A 56 -22.43 -10.51 5.53
N GLU A 57 -22.65 -11.60 6.24
CA GLU A 57 -23.03 -12.88 5.66
C GLU A 57 -24.53 -13.14 5.85
N LEU A 58 -25.21 -13.50 4.76
CA LEU A 58 -26.66 -13.71 4.73
C LEU A 58 -27.02 -15.19 4.66
N ALA A 59 -26.27 -15.93 3.86
CA ALA A 59 -26.49 -17.35 3.62
C ALA A 59 -25.19 -18.03 3.21
N GLN A 60 -25.07 -19.30 3.54
CA GLN A 60 -24.02 -20.17 3.04
C GLN A 60 -24.59 -21.08 1.97
N PHE A 61 -23.80 -21.40 0.97
CA PHE A 61 -24.14 -22.41 -0.02
C PHE A 61 -23.03 -23.46 -0.11
N GLN A 62 -23.46 -24.69 -0.30
CA GLN A 62 -22.60 -25.81 -0.61
C GLN A 62 -23.25 -26.59 -1.73
N ASN A 63 -22.54 -26.71 -2.84
CA ASN A 63 -23.04 -27.40 -4.02
C ASN A 63 -22.97 -28.92 -3.79
N THR A 64 -23.91 -29.63 -4.40
CA THR A 64 -23.90 -31.09 -4.45
C THR A 64 -22.73 -31.59 -5.29
N ALA A 65 -22.50 -32.90 -5.25
CA ALA A 65 -21.43 -33.51 -6.02
C ALA A 65 -21.55 -33.18 -7.52
N PRO A 66 -20.42 -33.05 -8.26
CA PRO A 66 -20.38 -32.64 -9.66
C PRO A 66 -21.32 -33.46 -10.57
N GLU A 67 -21.47 -34.74 -10.26
CA GLU A 67 -22.29 -35.70 -11.00
C GLU A 67 -23.78 -35.31 -11.04
N TYR A 68 -24.28 -34.61 -10.02
CA TYR A 68 -25.71 -34.25 -9.90
C TYR A 68 -25.99 -32.76 -10.19
N LEU A 69 -24.96 -31.94 -10.41
CA LEU A 69 -25.13 -30.51 -10.70
C LEU A 69 -25.71 -30.25 -12.10
N THR A 70 -26.87 -29.62 -12.18
CA THR A 70 -27.46 -29.25 -13.47
C THR A 70 -26.61 -28.18 -14.17
N LEU A 71 -26.23 -28.44 -15.42
CA LEU A 71 -25.43 -27.48 -16.20
C LEU A 71 -26.31 -26.39 -16.81
N ALA A 72 -25.81 -25.16 -16.83
CA ALA A 72 -26.44 -24.09 -17.58
C ALA A 72 -26.42 -24.42 -19.08
N GLU A 73 -27.51 -24.12 -19.78
CA GLU A 73 -27.68 -24.46 -21.20
C GLU A 73 -26.52 -23.95 -22.06
N GLY A 74 -26.09 -22.70 -21.88
CA GLY A 74 -24.97 -22.13 -22.64
C GLY A 74 -23.68 -22.92 -22.44
N PHE A 75 -23.37 -23.29 -21.20
CA PHE A 75 -22.17 -24.06 -20.88
C PHE A 75 -22.24 -25.48 -21.46
N TRP A 76 -23.40 -26.13 -21.35
CA TRP A 76 -23.61 -27.45 -21.93
C TRP A 76 -23.49 -27.46 -23.46
N ARG A 77 -24.01 -26.44 -24.15
CA ARG A 77 -23.84 -26.27 -25.60
C ARG A 77 -22.36 -26.08 -25.96
N ALA A 78 -21.63 -25.27 -25.20
CA ALA A 78 -20.19 -25.06 -25.42
C ALA A 78 -19.41 -26.39 -25.27
N LEU A 79 -19.67 -27.16 -24.22
CA LEU A 79 -19.07 -28.48 -24.02
C LEU A 79 -19.41 -29.47 -25.13
N SER A 80 -20.67 -29.46 -25.60
CA SER A 80 -21.12 -30.29 -26.71
C SER A 80 -20.39 -29.96 -28.01
N SER A 81 -20.15 -28.66 -28.28
CA SER A 81 -19.48 -28.19 -29.49
C SER A 81 -17.97 -28.47 -29.56
N LEU A 82 -17.34 -28.85 -28.43
CA LEU A 82 -15.92 -29.16 -28.40
C LEU A 82 -15.59 -30.37 -29.31
N PRO A 83 -14.47 -30.31 -30.06
CA PRO A 83 -14.04 -31.41 -30.90
C PRO A 83 -13.65 -32.64 -30.08
N THR A 84 -13.82 -33.82 -30.68
CA THR A 84 -13.38 -35.09 -30.10
C THR A 84 -11.87 -35.24 -30.14
N THR A 85 -11.21 -34.72 -31.18
CA THR A 85 -9.76 -34.57 -31.26
C THR A 85 -9.28 -33.43 -30.37
N TYR A 86 -8.08 -33.56 -29.81
CA TYR A 86 -7.50 -32.49 -29.00
C TYR A 86 -7.23 -31.24 -29.85
N ASP A 87 -7.89 -30.14 -29.51
CA ASP A 87 -7.67 -28.82 -30.11
C ASP A 87 -7.62 -27.76 -29.01
N TYR A 88 -6.40 -27.37 -28.62
CA TYR A 88 -6.16 -26.42 -27.56
C TYR A 88 -6.88 -25.07 -27.77
N ALA A 89 -7.04 -24.61 -29.02
CA ALA A 89 -7.67 -23.32 -29.28
C ALA A 89 -9.14 -23.28 -28.83
N ALA A 90 -9.87 -24.38 -29.09
CA ALA A 90 -11.27 -24.53 -28.68
C ALA A 90 -11.40 -24.56 -27.15
N TYR A 91 -10.55 -25.33 -26.45
CA TYR A 91 -10.56 -25.39 -24.98
C TYR A 91 -10.14 -24.07 -24.34
N ARG A 92 -9.15 -23.36 -24.90
CA ARG A 92 -8.74 -22.03 -24.44
C ARG A 92 -9.87 -21.02 -24.50
N GLN A 93 -10.64 -21.01 -25.60
CA GLN A 93 -11.80 -20.13 -25.73
C GLN A 93 -12.87 -20.42 -24.66
N LEU A 94 -13.08 -21.71 -24.33
CA LEU A 94 -13.99 -22.11 -23.26
C LEU A 94 -13.52 -21.56 -21.90
N PHE A 95 -12.23 -21.68 -21.56
CA PHE A 95 -11.69 -21.13 -20.31
C PHE A 95 -11.74 -19.60 -20.24
N GLN A 96 -11.53 -18.91 -21.35
CA GLN A 96 -11.68 -17.45 -21.42
C GLN A 96 -13.12 -17.00 -21.18
N THR A 97 -14.10 -17.82 -21.56
CA THR A 97 -15.52 -17.49 -21.44
C THR A 97 -16.09 -17.88 -20.07
N TYR A 98 -15.78 -19.08 -19.58
CA TYR A 98 -16.39 -19.66 -18.38
C TYR A 98 -15.44 -19.72 -17.16
N GLY A 99 -14.16 -19.38 -17.34
CA GLY A 99 -13.15 -19.51 -16.30
C GLY A 99 -12.57 -20.92 -16.20
N THR A 100 -11.72 -21.14 -15.21
CA THR A 100 -11.02 -22.41 -14.97
C THR A 100 -11.63 -23.24 -13.85
N HIS A 101 -12.41 -22.61 -12.98
CA HIS A 101 -13.00 -23.23 -11.80
C HIS A 101 -14.46 -22.78 -11.62
N TYR A 102 -15.22 -23.57 -10.89
CA TYR A 102 -16.56 -23.23 -10.41
C TYR A 102 -16.57 -23.15 -8.88
N PHE A 103 -17.53 -22.42 -8.30
CA PHE A 103 -17.69 -22.33 -6.85
C PHE A 103 -18.31 -23.62 -6.32
N SER A 104 -17.64 -24.30 -5.39
CA SER A 104 -18.16 -25.50 -4.74
C SER A 104 -18.88 -25.18 -3.43
N GLU A 105 -18.38 -24.21 -2.70
CA GLU A 105 -18.98 -23.71 -1.47
C GLU A 105 -18.58 -22.26 -1.29
N GLY A 106 -19.32 -21.54 -0.46
CA GLY A 106 -19.03 -20.17 -0.12
C GLY A 106 -20.21 -19.53 0.57
N SER A 107 -20.13 -18.23 0.73
CA SER A 107 -21.16 -17.44 1.40
C SER A 107 -21.69 -16.38 0.45
N LEU A 108 -22.97 -16.04 0.62
CA LEU A 108 -23.62 -14.93 -0.05
C LEU A 108 -23.78 -13.80 0.96
N GLY A 109 -23.32 -12.62 0.57
CA GLY A 109 -23.28 -11.47 1.46
C GLY A 109 -22.56 -10.28 0.85
N GLY A 110 -21.84 -9.57 1.70
CA GLY A 110 -21.03 -8.42 1.31
C GLY A 110 -19.77 -8.31 2.17
N GLU A 111 -18.72 -7.77 1.57
CA GLU A 111 -17.44 -7.53 2.22
C GLU A 111 -17.05 -6.06 2.00
N TYR A 112 -16.71 -5.40 3.09
CA TYR A 112 -16.25 -4.02 3.13
C TYR A 112 -14.84 -3.99 3.69
N GLN A 113 -13.88 -3.54 2.88
CA GLN A 113 -12.51 -3.30 3.31
C GLN A 113 -12.17 -1.83 3.09
N ALA A 114 -11.80 -1.13 4.16
CA ALA A 114 -11.32 0.23 4.10
C ALA A 114 -9.86 0.30 4.53
N LEU A 115 -9.11 1.17 3.84
CA LEU A 115 -7.73 1.50 4.14
C LEU A 115 -7.62 3.02 4.32
N LEU A 116 -7.25 3.42 5.54
CA LEU A 116 -6.96 4.79 5.93
C LEU A 116 -5.45 4.96 6.14
N GLU A 117 -4.85 5.88 5.40
CA GLU A 117 -3.43 6.22 5.47
C GLU A 117 -3.29 7.66 5.97
N LEU A 118 -2.75 7.85 7.17
CA LEU A 118 -2.51 9.15 7.79
C LEU A 118 -1.01 9.39 7.87
N THR A 119 -0.53 10.46 7.24
CA THR A 119 0.88 10.88 7.30
C THR A 119 0.99 12.28 7.89
N GLN A 120 1.81 12.41 8.93
CA GLN A 120 2.14 13.68 9.58
C GLN A 120 3.65 13.95 9.44
N HIS A 121 3.99 15.18 9.10
CA HIS A 121 5.37 15.61 8.85
C HIS A 121 5.63 16.97 9.49
N ALA A 122 6.71 17.07 10.27
CA ALA A 122 7.16 18.31 10.88
C ALA A 122 8.67 18.51 10.72
N LEU A 123 9.06 19.72 10.30
CA LEU A 123 10.45 20.14 10.12
C LEU A 123 10.70 21.42 10.91
N ALA A 124 11.69 21.40 11.81
CA ALA A 124 12.18 22.58 12.50
C ALA A 124 13.70 22.73 12.31
N THR A 125 14.11 23.91 11.87
CA THR A 125 15.50 24.28 11.63
C THR A 125 15.83 25.54 12.41
N THR A 126 16.90 25.48 13.19
CA THR A 126 17.41 26.60 13.99
C THR A 126 18.90 26.79 13.68
N SER A 127 19.33 28.02 13.47
CA SER A 127 20.73 28.35 13.24
C SER A 127 21.13 29.62 13.97
N THR A 128 22.28 29.57 14.63
CA THR A 128 22.82 30.65 15.45
C THR A 128 24.27 30.85 15.07
N THR A 129 24.60 32.05 14.61
CA THR A 129 25.98 32.45 14.33
C THR A 129 26.40 33.47 15.38
N SER A 130 27.44 33.17 16.16
CA SER A 130 28.08 34.15 17.03
C SER A 130 29.49 34.48 16.54
N ARG A 131 29.81 35.77 16.56
CA ARG A 131 31.14 36.30 16.27
C ARG A 131 31.62 37.01 17.53
N GLU A 132 32.69 36.49 18.10
CA GLU A 132 33.41 37.04 19.24
C GLU A 132 34.68 37.71 18.71
N TYR A 133 34.78 39.03 18.83
CA TYR A 133 35.94 39.81 18.45
C TYR A 133 36.65 40.32 19.70
N GLU A 134 37.93 39.99 19.87
CA GLU A 134 38.76 40.50 20.96
C GLU A 134 39.88 41.39 20.40
N ARG A 135 39.97 42.63 20.86
CA ARG A 135 41.02 43.57 20.43
C ARG A 135 41.87 43.96 21.61
N CYS A 136 43.13 43.54 21.60
CA CYS A 136 44.11 43.92 22.61
C CYS A 136 45.10 44.95 22.07
N TRP A 137 45.34 46.02 22.81
CA TRP A 137 46.42 46.98 22.52
C TRP A 137 47.23 47.30 23.77
N ARG A 138 48.53 47.57 23.56
CA ARG A 138 49.48 47.87 24.64
C ARG A 138 49.62 49.38 24.80
N LYS A 139 49.23 49.92 25.96
CA LYS A 139 49.55 51.30 26.35
C LYS A 139 50.93 51.31 27.03
N VAL A 140 51.86 52.09 26.48
CA VAL A 140 53.22 52.22 27.03
C VAL A 140 53.40 53.63 27.59
N LYS A 141 53.69 53.75 28.90
CA LYS A 141 54.13 55.00 29.53
C LYS A 141 55.62 54.91 29.86
N ARG A 142 56.41 55.90 29.45
CA ARG A 142 57.87 55.99 29.71
C ARG A 142 58.15 57.18 30.64
N ARG A 143 58.89 56.96 31.73
CA ARG A 143 59.39 58.03 32.62
C ARG A 143 60.85 57.74 33.00
N PHE A 144 61.75 58.65 32.64
CA PHE A 144 63.20 58.67 32.86
C PHE A 144 63.95 57.35 32.54
N LEU A 145 63.85 56.30 33.38
CA LEU A 145 64.56 55.01 33.20
C LEU A 145 63.66 53.76 33.35
N ARG A 146 62.34 53.90 33.55
CA ARG A 146 61.41 52.76 33.73
C ARG A 146 60.30 52.75 32.68
N LYS A 147 60.13 51.59 32.03
CA LYS A 147 59.04 51.29 31.08
C LYS A 147 57.93 50.52 31.79
N LYS A 148 56.72 51.09 31.88
CA LYS A 148 55.51 50.34 32.29
C LYS A 148 54.63 50.09 31.07
N VAL A 149 54.38 48.81 30.78
CA VAL A 149 53.48 48.35 29.72
C VAL A 149 52.20 47.84 30.37
N LYS A 150 51.04 48.38 29.97
CA LYS A 150 49.73 47.87 30.37
C LYS A 150 48.99 47.43 29.11
N THR A 151 48.60 46.17 29.04
CA THR A 151 47.74 45.65 27.96
C THR A 151 46.28 45.88 28.35
N VAL A 152 45.51 46.45 27.45
CA VAL A 152 44.04 46.60 27.58
C VAL A 152 43.41 45.83 26.44
N CYS A 153 42.42 45.00 26.76
CA CYS A 153 41.67 44.21 25.78
C CYS A 153 40.19 44.58 25.85
N GLU A 154 39.57 44.70 24.69
CA GLU A 154 38.14 44.95 24.51
C GLU A 154 37.51 43.74 23.83
N LYS A 155 36.34 43.30 24.31
CA LYS A 155 35.59 42.16 23.77
C LYS A 155 34.26 42.66 23.21
N LEU A 156 33.99 42.34 21.95
CA LEU A 156 32.73 42.61 21.28
C LEU A 156 32.11 41.29 20.83
N THR A 157 30.89 41.01 21.26
CA THR A 157 30.16 39.80 20.91
C THR A 157 28.93 40.18 20.09
N SER A 158 28.80 39.62 18.88
CA SER A 158 27.62 39.78 18.03
C SER A 158 27.03 38.41 17.75
N SER A 159 25.75 38.21 18.04
CA SER A 159 25.02 36.98 17.72
C SER A 159 23.84 37.28 16.78
N THR A 160 23.69 36.43 15.77
CA THR A 160 22.55 36.44 14.85
C THR A 160 21.90 35.06 14.90
N ALA A 161 20.63 34.99 15.27
CA ALA A 161 19.84 33.77 15.32
C ALA A 161 18.74 33.79 14.24
N ALA A 162 18.55 32.66 13.57
CA ALA A 162 17.49 32.43 12.60
C ALA A 162 16.82 31.09 12.90
N SER A 163 15.50 31.12 13.11
CA SER A 163 14.68 29.94 13.32
C SER A 163 13.63 29.84 12.22
N TYR A 164 13.65 28.73 11.49
CA TYR A 164 12.63 28.34 10.53
C TYR A 164 11.97 27.07 11.03
N VAL A 165 10.78 27.22 11.59
CA VAL A 165 9.86 26.10 11.72
C VAL A 165 9.03 26.15 10.45
N THR A 166 8.95 25.04 9.72
CA THR A 166 7.85 24.85 8.78
C THR A 166 6.85 24.01 9.56
N PRO A 167 5.87 24.62 10.26
CA PRO A 167 4.77 23.86 10.78
C PRO A 167 4.07 23.20 9.60
N TRP A 168 3.49 22.04 9.88
CA TRP A 168 2.38 21.43 9.16
C TRP A 168 1.89 22.30 8.01
N SER A 169 2.06 21.86 6.76
CA SER A 169 1.15 22.33 5.73
C SER A 169 -0.19 21.71 6.09
N PRO A 170 -1.13 22.44 6.72
CA PRO A 170 -2.44 21.90 6.95
C PRO A 170 -3.05 21.97 5.56
N GLY A 171 -2.95 20.88 4.81
CA GLY A 171 -3.79 20.70 3.64
C GLY A 171 -5.22 20.56 4.13
N THR A 172 -5.81 21.66 4.60
CA THR A 172 -7.19 21.81 5.08
C THR A 172 -7.48 21.06 6.38
N SER A 173 -8.35 21.60 7.25
CA SER A 173 -9.17 20.72 8.09
C SER A 173 -9.97 19.86 7.11
N MET A 174 -9.42 18.71 6.73
CA MET A 174 -10.14 17.77 5.89
C MET A 174 -11.13 17.09 6.81
N ARG A 175 -12.23 17.79 7.09
CA ARG A 175 -13.43 17.19 7.68
C ARG A 175 -13.70 15.87 6.97
N ASN A 176 -13.61 15.87 5.63
CA ASN A 176 -13.74 14.72 4.77
C ASN A 176 -12.38 14.24 4.24
N VAL A 177 -11.92 13.07 4.67
CA VAL A 177 -10.70 12.41 4.19
C VAL A 177 -11.05 11.33 3.17
N PRO A 178 -10.48 11.36 1.95
CA PRO A 178 -10.66 10.27 1.00
C PRO A 178 -9.88 9.04 1.47
N ILE A 179 -10.57 7.91 1.56
CA ILE A 179 -10.01 6.61 1.93
C ILE A 179 -10.13 5.63 0.77
N LYS A 180 -9.21 4.66 0.70
CA LYS A 180 -9.29 3.58 -0.29
C LYS A 180 -10.23 2.52 0.24
N VAL A 181 -11.30 2.26 -0.49
CA VAL A 181 -12.28 1.22 -0.13
C VAL A 181 -12.37 0.17 -1.22
N ASP A 182 -12.32 -1.09 -0.81
CA ASP A 182 -12.75 -2.23 -1.60
C ASP A 182 -14.06 -2.76 -1.05
N VAL A 183 -15.04 -2.94 -1.94
CA VAL A 183 -16.41 -3.26 -1.54
C VAL A 183 -16.94 -4.30 -2.51
N VAL A 184 -17.37 -5.43 -1.96
CA VAL A 184 -17.98 -6.54 -2.67
C VAL A 184 -19.40 -6.69 -2.16
N GLY A 185 -20.40 -6.65 -3.05
CA GLY A 185 -21.81 -6.69 -2.68
C GLY A 185 -22.35 -5.35 -2.13
N GLY A 186 -23.67 -5.33 -1.92
CA GLY A 186 -24.41 -4.11 -1.59
C GLY A 186 -24.62 -3.20 -2.80
N ASN A 187 -25.33 -2.09 -2.58
CA ASN A 187 -25.67 -1.15 -3.64
C ASN A 187 -24.40 -0.42 -4.15
N PRO A 188 -24.04 -0.55 -5.44
CA PRO A 188 -22.82 0.06 -5.98
C PRO A 188 -22.85 1.60 -5.92
N GLY A 189 -24.04 2.22 -5.87
CA GLY A 189 -24.19 3.67 -5.72
C GLY A 189 -23.68 4.20 -4.38
N LEU A 190 -23.58 3.36 -3.35
CA LEU A 190 -23.12 3.76 -2.01
C LEU A 190 -21.60 3.73 -1.86
N LYS A 191 -20.88 3.02 -2.73
CA LYS A 191 -19.41 2.89 -2.69
C LYS A 191 -18.69 4.24 -2.65
N ARG A 192 -19.19 5.23 -3.39
CA ARG A 192 -18.61 6.58 -3.40
C ARG A 192 -18.69 7.26 -2.03
N PHE A 193 -19.80 7.11 -1.32
CA PHE A 193 -19.98 7.73 -0.01
C PHE A 193 -19.12 7.06 1.06
N LEU A 194 -18.91 5.75 0.97
CA LEU A 194 -18.02 5.01 1.86
C LEU A 194 -16.54 5.38 1.67
N SER A 195 -16.15 5.80 0.46
CA SER A 195 -14.77 6.25 0.19
C SER A 195 -14.40 7.60 0.82
N ILE A 196 -15.33 8.26 1.51
CA ILE A 196 -15.12 9.57 2.14
C ILE A 196 -15.46 9.46 3.62
N LEU A 197 -14.45 9.59 4.46
CA LEU A 197 -14.58 9.50 5.92
C LEU A 197 -14.68 10.91 6.53
N ASP A 198 -15.75 11.20 7.26
CA ASP A 198 -15.87 12.44 8.04
C ASP A 198 -15.18 12.27 9.41
N LEU A 199 -14.02 12.88 9.61
CA LEU A 199 -13.27 12.78 10.88
C LEU A 199 -13.90 13.60 12.01
N GLU A 200 -14.72 14.60 11.70
CA GLU A 200 -15.38 15.44 12.71
C GLU A 200 -16.75 14.84 13.13
N ASN A 201 -17.38 14.04 12.26
CA ASN A 201 -18.69 13.45 12.50
C ASN A 201 -18.70 11.91 12.29
N PRO A 202 -18.27 11.12 13.30
CA PRO A 202 -18.21 9.66 13.19
C PRO A 202 -19.60 9.00 13.04
N GLU A 203 -20.66 9.62 13.58
CA GLU A 203 -22.02 9.08 13.47
C GLU A 203 -22.51 9.03 12.02
N GLU A 204 -22.14 10.02 11.20
CA GLU A 204 -22.49 10.05 9.78
C GLU A 204 -21.79 8.94 9.00
N ASN A 205 -20.56 8.60 9.37
CA ASN A 205 -19.86 7.46 8.77
C ASN A 205 -20.56 6.13 9.12
N GLY A 206 -21.01 5.99 10.37
CA GLY A 206 -21.82 4.86 10.81
C GLY A 206 -23.10 4.72 9.98
N ARG A 207 -23.84 5.82 9.78
CA ARG A 207 -25.05 5.80 8.93
C ARG A 207 -24.77 5.40 7.49
N LYS A 208 -23.72 5.94 6.87
CA LYS A 208 -23.30 5.57 5.50
C LYS A 208 -22.99 4.08 5.41
N TYR A 209 -22.32 3.53 6.42
CA TYR A 209 -22.01 2.12 6.52
C TYR A 209 -23.28 1.28 6.72
N ASP A 210 -24.18 1.67 7.63
CA ASP A 210 -25.43 0.98 7.90
C ASP A 210 -26.35 0.92 6.67
N ASP A 211 -26.40 2.02 5.90
CA ASP A 211 -27.13 2.09 4.63
C ASP A 211 -26.57 1.06 3.62
N TRP A 212 -25.24 0.95 3.54
CA TRP A 212 -24.60 -0.07 2.70
C TRP A 212 -24.87 -1.48 3.22
N ALA A 213 -24.63 -1.75 4.50
CA ALA A 213 -24.81 -3.07 5.11
C ALA A 213 -26.26 -3.56 4.98
N SER A 214 -27.23 -2.65 5.11
CA SER A 214 -28.65 -2.96 4.88
C SER A 214 -28.93 -3.34 3.44
N SER A 215 -28.29 -2.67 2.47
CA SER A 215 -28.44 -2.94 1.04
C SER A 215 -27.84 -4.28 0.58
N VAL A 216 -26.94 -4.88 1.36
CA VAL A 216 -26.35 -6.20 1.05
C VAL A 216 -27.42 -7.28 0.91
N LYS A 217 -28.54 -7.15 1.63
CA LYS A 217 -29.69 -8.07 1.52
C LYS A 217 -30.32 -8.06 0.14
N ASP A 218 -30.38 -6.89 -0.50
CA ASP A 218 -30.98 -6.70 -1.82
C ASP A 218 -29.98 -6.99 -2.95
N PHE A 219 -28.69 -6.76 -2.70
CA PHE A 219 -27.61 -6.93 -3.68
C PHE A 219 -26.47 -7.83 -3.14
N PRO A 220 -26.75 -9.10 -2.79
CA PRO A 220 -25.71 -9.99 -2.29
C PRO A 220 -24.74 -10.39 -3.41
N GLN A 221 -23.48 -10.60 -3.03
CA GLN A 221 -22.44 -11.16 -3.88
C GLN A 221 -21.83 -12.40 -3.21
N ILE A 222 -21.17 -13.23 -4.02
CA ILE A 222 -20.44 -14.39 -3.51
C ILE A 222 -19.16 -13.90 -2.81
N ILE A 223 -19.01 -14.27 -1.54
CA ILE A 223 -17.86 -14.03 -0.68
C ILE A 223 -17.33 -15.38 -0.16
N GLU A 224 -16.09 -15.41 0.30
CA GLU A 224 -15.45 -16.59 0.92
C GLU A 224 -15.61 -17.89 0.11
N GLN A 225 -15.48 -17.77 -1.21
CA GLN A 225 -15.65 -18.89 -2.12
C GLN A 225 -14.52 -19.92 -1.99
N LYS A 226 -14.90 -21.19 -2.08
CA LYS A 226 -13.98 -22.28 -2.45
C LYS A 226 -14.31 -22.75 -3.85
N VAL A 227 -13.24 -23.04 -4.57
CA VAL A 227 -13.29 -23.32 -6.01
C VAL A 227 -12.89 -24.76 -6.28
N ARG A 228 -13.54 -25.37 -7.28
CA ARG A 228 -13.20 -26.69 -7.81
C ARG A 228 -12.97 -26.63 -9.32
N PRO A 229 -12.13 -27.51 -9.89
CA PRO A 229 -11.77 -27.43 -11.30
C PRO A 229 -12.98 -27.61 -12.22
N LEU A 230 -13.10 -26.75 -13.25
CA LEU A 230 -14.27 -26.73 -14.13
C LEU A 230 -14.44 -28.03 -14.93
N TYR A 231 -13.35 -28.73 -15.24
CA TYR A 231 -13.38 -29.99 -15.98
C TYR A 231 -14.16 -31.10 -15.23
N GLU A 232 -14.39 -30.96 -13.92
CA GLU A 232 -15.22 -31.93 -13.17
C GLU A 232 -16.67 -31.92 -13.63
N LEU A 233 -17.16 -30.79 -14.15
CA LEU A 233 -18.52 -30.59 -14.64
C LEU A 233 -18.74 -31.13 -16.06
N VAL A 234 -17.73 -31.70 -16.71
CA VAL A 234 -17.87 -32.31 -18.04
C VAL A 234 -18.64 -33.62 -17.91
N LYS A 235 -19.93 -33.57 -18.25
CA LYS A 235 -20.85 -34.71 -18.23
C LYS A 235 -21.95 -34.54 -19.26
N GLU A 236 -22.69 -35.63 -19.53
CA GLU A 236 -23.90 -35.60 -20.38
C GLU A 236 -23.66 -34.99 -21.77
N VAL A 237 -22.46 -35.20 -22.30
CA VAL A 237 -22.04 -34.81 -23.66
C VAL A 237 -21.36 -35.99 -24.35
N GLU A 238 -21.36 -35.98 -25.69
CA GLU A 238 -20.67 -37.00 -26.47
C GLU A 238 -19.18 -37.06 -26.10
N CYS A 239 -18.67 -38.28 -25.90
CA CYS A 239 -17.28 -38.54 -25.49
C CYS A 239 -16.85 -37.78 -24.23
N ALA A 240 -17.74 -37.58 -23.25
CA ALA A 240 -17.46 -36.82 -22.02
C ALA A 240 -16.16 -37.21 -21.31
N GLY A 241 -15.85 -38.51 -21.20
CA GLY A 241 -14.61 -38.98 -20.58
C GLY A 241 -13.34 -38.51 -21.31
N LEU A 242 -13.35 -38.56 -22.64
CA LEU A 242 -12.25 -38.09 -23.48
C LEU A 242 -12.13 -36.56 -23.43
N LYS A 243 -13.25 -35.84 -23.56
CA LYS A 243 -13.30 -34.38 -23.45
C LYS A 243 -12.80 -33.89 -22.09
N LYS A 244 -13.13 -34.60 -21.01
CA LYS A 244 -12.62 -34.31 -19.67
C LYS A 244 -11.10 -34.47 -19.58
N LEU A 245 -10.53 -35.51 -20.20
CA LEU A 245 -9.08 -35.69 -20.26
C LEU A 245 -8.40 -34.57 -21.05
N HIS A 246 -8.92 -34.24 -22.24
CA HIS A 246 -8.43 -33.13 -23.06
C HIS A 246 -8.56 -31.78 -22.34
N MET A 247 -9.65 -31.54 -21.62
CA MET A 247 -9.84 -30.32 -20.85
C MET A 247 -8.84 -30.21 -19.69
N LYS A 248 -8.44 -31.32 -19.05
CA LYS A 248 -7.37 -31.31 -18.04
C LYS A 248 -6.03 -30.91 -18.65
N GLN A 249 -5.65 -31.53 -19.77
CA GLN A 249 -4.42 -31.20 -20.48
C GLN A 249 -4.42 -29.72 -20.92
N ALA A 250 -5.51 -29.26 -21.52
CA ALA A 250 -5.66 -27.87 -21.94
C ALA A 250 -5.62 -26.90 -20.75
N LEU A 251 -6.12 -27.29 -19.57
CA LEU A 251 -6.05 -26.45 -18.38
C LEU A 251 -4.61 -26.28 -17.90
N GLU A 252 -3.79 -27.33 -17.92
CA GLU A 252 -2.37 -27.26 -17.56
C GLU A 252 -1.62 -26.34 -18.54
N GLU A 253 -1.85 -26.51 -19.84
CA GLU A 253 -1.28 -25.64 -20.88
C GLU A 253 -1.74 -24.17 -20.67
N TYR A 254 -3.02 -23.94 -20.40
CA TYR A 254 -3.59 -22.62 -20.14
C TYR A 254 -2.97 -21.93 -18.93
N LEU A 255 -2.87 -22.65 -17.80
CA LEU A 255 -2.27 -22.12 -16.57
C LEU A 255 -0.79 -21.81 -16.77
N SER A 256 -0.05 -22.63 -17.52
CA SER A 256 1.36 -22.37 -17.84
C SER A 256 1.54 -21.13 -18.72
N ALA A 257 0.62 -20.92 -19.68
CA ALA A 257 0.69 -19.80 -20.62
C ALA A 257 0.37 -18.46 -19.95
N GLU A 258 -0.61 -18.45 -19.06
CA GLU A 258 -1.09 -17.26 -18.34
C GLU A 258 -0.38 -17.06 -16.98
N HIS A 259 0.61 -17.89 -16.63
CA HIS A 259 1.31 -17.79 -15.34
C HIS A 259 2.17 -16.51 -15.24
N PRO A 260 2.12 -15.76 -14.13
CA PRO A 260 2.93 -14.54 -13.95
C PRO A 260 4.45 -14.75 -13.90
N CYS A 261 4.96 -15.98 -13.84
CA CYS A 261 6.40 -16.27 -13.83
C CYS A 261 7.13 -15.77 -15.09
N ARG A 262 6.39 -15.53 -16.19
CA ARG A 262 6.94 -14.99 -17.43
C ARG A 262 7.25 -13.50 -17.33
N CYS A 263 6.68 -12.83 -16.33
CA CYS A 263 6.94 -11.43 -16.05
C CYS A 263 8.22 -11.26 -15.23
N ARG A 264 8.86 -10.11 -15.41
CA ARG A 264 9.96 -9.70 -14.53
C ARG A 264 9.41 -9.35 -13.14
N PRO A 265 10.22 -9.53 -12.08
CA PRO A 265 9.83 -9.12 -10.74
C PRO A 265 9.61 -7.60 -10.68
N CYS A 266 8.63 -7.18 -9.89
CA CYS A 266 8.33 -5.77 -9.64
C CYS A 266 9.21 -5.23 -8.49
N HIS A 267 9.36 -3.90 -8.41
CA HIS A 267 10.05 -3.27 -7.28
C HIS A 267 9.19 -3.34 -6.00
N ASN A 268 9.84 -3.14 -4.84
CA ASN A 268 9.19 -3.06 -3.52
C ASN A 268 8.19 -4.20 -3.24
N ASN A 269 8.57 -5.44 -3.58
CA ASN A 269 7.74 -6.64 -3.40
C ASN A 269 6.34 -6.55 -4.04
N GLY A 270 6.20 -5.75 -5.09
CA GLY A 270 5.00 -5.72 -5.92
C GLY A 270 4.76 -7.08 -6.58
N ARG A 271 3.49 -7.44 -6.76
CA ARG A 271 3.10 -8.72 -7.37
C ARG A 271 2.96 -8.56 -8.88
N PRO A 272 3.73 -9.28 -9.71
CA PRO A 272 3.52 -9.26 -11.15
C PRO A 272 2.22 -9.98 -11.51
N LEU A 273 1.52 -9.44 -12.49
CA LEU A 273 0.32 -10.02 -13.09
C LEU A 273 0.47 -10.00 -14.61
N LEU A 274 0.12 -11.09 -15.27
CA LEU A 274 0.05 -11.17 -16.73
C LEU A 274 -1.40 -10.91 -17.16
N LEU A 275 -1.62 -9.84 -17.92
CA LEU A 275 -2.92 -9.48 -18.50
C LEU A 275 -2.82 -9.57 -20.02
N GLY A 276 -3.27 -10.70 -20.56
CA GLY A 276 -3.08 -11.02 -21.98
C GLY A 276 -1.60 -11.12 -22.33
N SER A 277 -1.08 -10.14 -23.07
CA SER A 277 0.34 -10.08 -23.44
C SER A 277 1.15 -9.05 -22.64
N GLN A 278 0.55 -8.38 -21.65
CA GLN A 278 1.22 -7.32 -20.89
C GLN A 278 1.42 -7.71 -19.43
N CYS A 279 2.62 -7.48 -18.92
CA CYS A 279 2.92 -7.58 -17.50
C CYS A 279 2.58 -6.27 -16.78
N VAL A 280 1.80 -6.35 -15.72
CA VAL A 280 1.42 -5.24 -14.85
C VAL A 280 1.84 -5.54 -13.42
N CYS A 281 2.32 -4.54 -12.69
CA CYS A 281 2.73 -4.68 -11.31
C CYS A 281 1.62 -4.20 -10.37
N VAL A 282 1.15 -5.08 -9.49
CA VAL A 282 0.24 -4.74 -8.39
C VAL A 282 1.08 -4.32 -7.19
N CYS A 283 0.97 -3.05 -6.83
CA CYS A 283 1.81 -2.44 -5.80
C CYS A 283 1.36 -2.77 -4.38
N ARG A 284 2.35 -2.89 -3.48
CA ARG A 284 2.12 -2.97 -2.04
C ARG A 284 1.66 -1.61 -1.51
N LEU A 285 1.04 -1.61 -0.34
CA LEU A 285 0.61 -0.38 0.32
C LEU A 285 1.82 0.54 0.59
N GLY A 286 1.66 1.85 0.36
CA GLY A 286 2.75 2.83 0.44
C GLY A 286 3.68 2.89 -0.78
N THR A 287 3.48 2.00 -1.78
CA THR A 287 4.29 1.99 -3.00
C THR A 287 3.47 2.40 -4.23
N SER A 288 4.13 3.04 -5.20
CA SER A 288 3.48 3.58 -6.39
C SER A 288 4.44 3.64 -7.58
N GLY A 289 3.90 3.99 -8.75
CA GLY A 289 4.62 4.02 -10.02
C GLY A 289 4.37 2.77 -10.87
N ALA A 290 4.80 2.82 -12.13
CA ALA A 290 4.49 1.78 -13.13
C ALA A 290 4.99 0.37 -12.74
N ALA A 291 6.07 0.28 -11.99
CA ALA A 291 6.64 -0.98 -11.49
C ALA A 291 6.76 -0.99 -9.96
N CYS A 292 5.98 -0.14 -9.28
CA CYS A 292 6.00 0.04 -7.82
C CYS A 292 7.33 0.56 -7.26
N GLN A 293 8.06 1.35 -8.06
CA GLN A 293 9.41 1.81 -7.74
C GLN A 293 9.47 2.97 -6.72
N SER A 294 8.37 3.68 -6.51
CA SER A 294 8.30 4.86 -5.66
C SER A 294 7.68 4.51 -4.32
N GLY A 295 8.18 5.12 -3.24
CA GLY A 295 7.73 4.85 -1.87
C GLY A 295 8.37 3.60 -1.28
N ALA A 296 7.91 3.23 -0.08
CA ALA A 296 8.34 2.04 0.65
C ALA A 296 7.09 1.29 1.12
N ALA A 297 7.16 -0.03 1.12
CA ALA A 297 6.05 -0.86 1.59
C ALA A 297 5.82 -0.61 3.09
N VAL A 298 4.58 -0.28 3.46
CA VAL A 298 4.21 -0.10 4.88
C VAL A 298 4.16 -1.46 5.57
N GLY A 299 4.68 -1.56 6.79
CA GLY A 299 4.70 -2.80 7.58
C GLY A 299 5.79 -3.80 7.17
N GLU A 300 6.59 -3.52 6.13
CA GLU A 300 7.70 -4.37 5.69
C GLU A 300 9.07 -3.75 6.01
N GLN A 301 10.06 -4.58 6.29
CA GLN A 301 11.44 -4.11 6.49
C GLN A 301 12.03 -3.62 5.16
N PRO A 302 12.65 -2.42 5.13
CA PRO A 302 13.24 -1.90 3.90
C PRO A 302 14.39 -2.80 3.42
N GLY A 303 14.42 -3.09 2.12
CA GLY A 303 15.48 -3.86 1.48
C GLY A 303 15.29 -5.38 1.48
N VAL A 304 14.20 -5.91 2.03
CA VAL A 304 13.86 -7.34 1.92
C VAL A 304 13.19 -7.60 0.58
N ILE A 305 13.72 -8.55 -0.20
CA ILE A 305 13.14 -8.99 -1.48
C ILE A 305 12.59 -10.41 -1.31
N HIS A 306 11.30 -10.59 -1.56
CA HIS A 306 10.67 -11.91 -1.51
C HIS A 306 11.07 -12.77 -2.72
N GLY A 307 11.32 -14.06 -2.49
CA GLY A 307 11.55 -15.02 -3.55
C GLY A 307 10.27 -15.34 -4.32
N SER A 308 10.39 -15.55 -5.64
CA SER A 308 9.30 -15.98 -6.51
C SER A 308 9.68 -17.23 -7.29
N TRP A 309 8.74 -18.14 -7.50
CA TRP A 309 8.95 -19.32 -8.32
C TRP A 309 9.22 -18.94 -9.78
N SER A 310 10.23 -19.60 -10.38
CA SER A 310 10.48 -19.52 -11.82
C SER A 310 9.40 -20.25 -12.60
N CYS A 311 9.35 -20.03 -13.91
CA CYS A 311 8.51 -20.88 -14.76
C CYS A 311 8.98 -22.32 -14.71
N TRP A 312 8.01 -23.23 -14.87
CA TRP A 312 8.25 -24.66 -15.00
C TRP A 312 9.10 -24.92 -16.25
N SER A 313 10.00 -25.91 -16.15
CA SER A 313 10.73 -26.43 -17.30
C SER A 313 9.80 -27.27 -18.19
N SER A 314 10.27 -27.63 -19.37
CA SER A 314 9.62 -28.68 -20.17
C SER A 314 9.50 -29.96 -19.35
N TRP A 315 8.37 -30.65 -19.52
CA TRP A 315 8.11 -31.99 -19.00
C TRP A 315 9.04 -33.03 -19.62
#